data_AF-A0A5K0UYR4-F1
#
_entry.id   AF-A0A5K0UYR4-F1
#
_cell.length_a   1.000
_cell.length_b   1.000
_cell.length_c   1.000
_cell.angle_alpha   90.00
_cell.angle_beta   90.00
_cell.angle_gamma   90.00
#
_symmetry.space_group_name_H-M   'P 1'
#
loop_
_entity.id
_entity.type
_entity.pdbx_description
1 polymer ?
#
loop_
_entity_poly.entity_id
_entity_poly.type
_entity_poly.pdbx_seq_one_letter_code
_entity_poly.pdbx_strand_id
1 'polypeptide(L)'
;GDHVSMNQQVQNFARTARRLTRLFGGNSSYAGEYLSRCIFHVGMGSNDYLNNYFMTNVYDTSTRYTTRSYAASLIRDYSAQLT
;
A
#
# COMPACT_ATOMS: atom_id res chain seq x y z
N GLY A 1 10.91 8.39 -11.11
CA GLY A 1 10.36 7.05 -10.87
C GLY A 1 8.85 7.17 -10.78
N ASP A 2 8.13 6.13 -11.17
CA ASP A 2 6.67 6.15 -11.20
C ASP A 2 6.07 6.22 -9.79
N HIS A 3 4.94 6.93 -9.66
CA HIS A 3 4.17 6.98 -8.42
C HIS A 3 3.30 5.72 -8.31
N VAL A 4 3.67 4.80 -7.42
CA VAL A 4 2.90 3.57 -7.14
C VAL A 4 2.23 3.70 -5.78
N SER A 5 0.90 3.87 -5.78
CA SER A 5 0.12 4.00 -4.54
C SER A 5 0.26 2.76 -3.64
N MET A 6 0.06 2.91 -2.34
CA MET A 6 0.14 1.78 -1.40
C MET A 6 -0.85 0.65 -1.75
N ASN A 7 -2.06 0.98 -2.19
CA ASN A 7 -3.00 -0.01 -2.74
C ASN A 7 -2.39 -0.83 -3.88
N GLN A 8 -1.69 -0.17 -4.81
CA GLN A 8 -1.04 -0.85 -5.92
C GLN A 8 0.13 -1.71 -5.45
N GLN A 9 0.89 -1.25 -4.44
CA GLN A 9 1.97 -2.03 -3.82
C GLN A 9 1.45 -3.31 -3.15
N VAL A 10 0.35 -3.23 -2.37
CA VAL A 10 -0.32 -4.40 -1.75
C VAL A 10 -0.82 -5.37 -2.83
N GLN A 11 -1.46 -4.88 -3.89
CA GLN A 11 -1.91 -5.72 -4.99
C GLN A 11 -0.75 -6.39 -5.75
N ASN A 12 0.35 -5.66 -5.95
CA ASN A 12 1.59 -6.20 -6.53
C ASN A 12 2.13 -7.33 -5.65
N PHE A 13 2.19 -7.14 -4.34
CA PHE A 13 2.61 -8.17 -3.40
C PHE A 13 1.72 -9.42 -3.47
N ALA A 14 0.39 -9.25 -3.47
CA ALA A 14 -0.55 -10.36 -3.62
C ALA A 14 -0.40 -11.12 -4.95
N ARG A 15 -0.04 -10.43 -6.04
CA ARG A 15 0.31 -11.08 -7.32
C ARG A 15 1.60 -11.90 -7.19
N THR A 16 2.62 -11.35 -6.54
CA THR A 16 3.90 -12.02 -6.31
C THR A 16 3.75 -13.25 -5.41
N ALA A 17 2.98 -13.17 -4.31
CA ALA A 17 2.69 -14.30 -3.43
C ALA A 17 2.01 -15.46 -4.17
N ARG A 18 1.02 -15.15 -5.04
CA ARG A 18 0.38 -16.17 -5.90
C ARG A 18 1.36 -16.78 -6.90
N ARG A 19 2.29 -15.99 -7.44
CA ARG A 19 3.34 -16.50 -8.34
C ARG A 19 4.30 -17.43 -7.60
N LEU A 20 4.73 -17.07 -6.40
CA LEU A 20 5.56 -17.93 -5.55
C LEU A 20 4.87 -19.25 -5.24
N THR A 21 3.57 -19.22 -4.92
CA THR A 21 2.78 -20.45 -4.69
C THR A 21 2.83 -21.37 -5.91
N ARG A 22 2.70 -20.84 -7.13
CA ARG A 22 2.84 -21.64 -8.37
C ARG A 22 4.25 -22.18 -8.56
N LEU A 23 5.28 -21.40 -8.24
CA LEU A 23 6.68 -21.85 -8.31
C LEU A 23 6.98 -22.96 -7.31
N PHE A 24 6.27 -23.00 -6.18
CA PHE A 24 6.33 -24.08 -5.19
C PHE A 24 5.36 -25.23 -5.50
N GLY A 25 5.03 -25.45 -6.77
CA GLY A 25 4.19 -26.56 -7.20
C GLY A 25 2.74 -26.50 -6.70
N GLY A 26 2.26 -25.31 -6.32
CA GLY A 26 0.92 -25.13 -5.74
C GLY A 26 0.86 -25.36 -4.23
N ASN A 27 1.98 -25.63 -3.55
CA ASN A 27 2.00 -25.81 -2.10
C ASN A 27 1.86 -24.46 -1.37
N SER A 28 0.61 -24.11 -1.04
CA SER A 28 0.27 -22.87 -0.33
C SER A 28 0.83 -22.82 1.09
N SER A 29 0.96 -23.97 1.77
CA SER A 29 1.51 -24.03 3.13
C SER A 29 2.99 -23.66 3.14
N TYR A 30 3.77 -24.25 2.23
CA TYR A 30 5.19 -23.92 2.09
C TYR A 30 5.41 -22.48 1.59
N ALA A 31 4.55 -21.98 0.70
CA ALA A 31 4.58 -20.58 0.29
C ALA A 31 4.34 -19.63 1.47
N GLY A 32 3.39 -19.94 2.34
CA GLY A 32 3.12 -19.21 3.56
C GLY A 32 4.31 -19.21 4.52
N GLU A 33 4.92 -20.38 4.78
CA GLU A 33 6.11 -20.54 5.63
C GLU A 33 7.33 -19.81 5.05
N TYR A 34 7.48 -19.78 3.72
CA TYR A 34 8.52 -19.00 3.08
C TYR A 34 8.32 -17.50 3.32
N LEU A 35 7.10 -17.00 3.09
CA LEU A 35 6.78 -15.58 3.27
C LEU A 35 6.85 -15.14 4.73
N SER A 36 6.56 -16.02 5.70
CA SER A 36 6.65 -15.70 7.12
C SER A 36 8.08 -15.48 7.62
N ARG A 37 9.08 -15.91 6.84
CA ARG A 37 10.51 -15.63 7.11
C ARG A 37 10.98 -14.30 6.52
N CYS A 38 10.17 -13.66 5.68
CA CYS A 38 10.50 -12.36 5.10
C CYS A 38 10.22 -11.23 6.09
N ILE A 39 11.10 -10.23 6.11
CA ILE A 39 10.87 -8.97 6.81
C ILE A 39 10.35 -7.96 5.79
N PHE A 40 9.19 -7.36 6.08
CA PHE A 40 8.62 -6.30 5.28
C PHE A 40 8.74 -4.98 6.04
N HIS A 41 9.28 -3.96 5.37
CA HIS A 41 9.37 -2.61 5.91
C HIS A 41 8.48 -1.69 5.08
N VAL A 42 7.59 -0.96 5.76
CA VAL A 42 6.71 0.03 5.13
C VAL A 42 7.11 1.42 5.62
N GLY A 43 7.56 2.26 4.70
CA GLY A 43 7.83 3.67 4.97
C GLY A 43 6.61 4.51 4.64
N MET A 44 6.14 5.30 5.61
CA MET A 44 5.10 6.32 5.43
C MET A 44 5.67 7.66 5.85
N GLY A 45 5.28 8.74 5.16
CA GLY A 45 5.86 10.05 5.45
C GLY A 45 4.95 11.22 5.15
N SER A 46 5.47 12.41 5.45
CA SER A 46 4.80 13.68 5.17
C SER A 46 4.45 13.84 3.69
N ASN A 47 5.20 13.22 2.77
CA ASN A 47 4.92 13.28 1.32
C ASN A 47 3.57 12.65 0.95
N ASP A 48 3.13 11.61 1.66
CA ASP A 48 1.83 10.97 1.41
C ASP A 48 0.65 11.88 1.76
N TYR A 49 0.87 12.83 2.67
CA TYR A 49 -0.11 13.83 3.03
C TYR A 49 0.07 15.10 2.19
N LEU A 50 1.27 15.68 2.20
CA LEU A 50 1.54 17.01 1.65
C LEU A 50 1.37 17.06 0.15
N ASN A 51 1.98 16.14 -0.59
CA ASN A 51 1.93 16.16 -2.06
C ASN A 51 0.52 15.81 -2.53
N ASN A 52 -0.13 14.85 -1.88
CA ASN A 52 -1.45 14.44 -2.29
C ASN A 52 -2.54 15.43 -1.90
N TYR A 53 -2.37 16.24 -0.84
CA TYR A 53 -3.37 17.24 -0.40
C TYR A 53 -3.12 18.64 -0.96
N PHE A 54 -1.88 19.15 -0.87
CA PHE A 54 -1.58 20.55 -1.20
C PHE A 54 -1.15 20.78 -2.66
N MET A 55 -0.83 19.75 -3.44
CA MET A 55 -0.56 19.91 -4.89
C MET A 55 -1.85 19.92 -5.70
N THR A 56 -2.58 21.03 -5.62
CA THR A 56 -3.91 21.19 -6.23
C THR A 56 -3.91 21.17 -7.77
N ASN A 57 -2.75 21.37 -8.39
CA ASN A 57 -2.56 21.26 -9.83
C ASN A 57 -2.51 19.80 -10.33
N VAL A 58 -2.34 18.83 -9.43
CA VAL A 58 -2.27 17.39 -9.73
C VAL A 58 -3.40 16.62 -9.08
N TYR A 59 -3.81 17.01 -7.87
CA TYR A 59 -4.81 16.30 -7.06
C TYR A 59 -5.96 17.23 -6.64
N ASP A 60 -7.19 16.71 -6.68
CA ASP A 60 -8.42 17.39 -6.28
C ASP A 60 -8.78 17.18 -4.79
N THR A 61 -7.91 16.54 -4.03
CA THR A 61 -8.15 16.14 -2.62
C THR A 61 -8.44 17.33 -1.71
N SER A 62 -7.77 18.47 -1.89
CA SER A 62 -8.00 19.69 -1.09
C SER A 62 -9.35 20.35 -1.35
N THR A 63 -9.98 20.08 -2.50
CA THR A 63 -11.35 20.56 -2.79
C THR A 63 -12.41 19.58 -2.28
N ARG A 64 -12.02 18.31 -2.05
CA ARG A 64 -12.91 17.23 -1.62
C ARG A 64 -12.87 16.93 -0.12
N TYR A 65 -11.78 17.24 0.54
CA TYR A 65 -11.56 16.96 1.95
C TYR A 65 -11.11 18.23 2.66
N THR A 66 -11.42 18.30 3.96
CA THR A 66 -10.66 19.17 4.86
C THR A 66 -9.37 18.47 5.24
N THR A 67 -8.40 19.20 5.77
CA THR A 67 -7.13 18.61 6.22
C THR A 67 -7.37 17.48 7.22
N ARG A 68 -8.28 17.70 8.17
CA ARG A 68 -8.65 16.69 9.18
C ARG A 68 -9.33 15.47 8.57
N SER A 69 -10.27 15.64 7.64
CA SER A 69 -10.95 14.49 7.02
C SER A 69 -10.03 13.72 6.08
N TYR A 70 -9.06 14.38 5.45
CA TYR A 70 -8.04 13.74 4.64
C TYR A 70 -7.08 12.91 5.50
N ALA A 71 -6.58 13.47 6.62
CA ALA A 71 -5.76 12.73 7.58
C ALA A 71 -6.47 11.45 8.08
N ALA A 72 -7.76 11.58 8.43
CA ALA A 72 -8.57 10.44 8.85
C ALA A 72 -8.75 9.40 7.73
N SER A 73 -8.89 9.84 6.48
CA SER A 73 -8.93 8.94 5.33
C SER A 73 -7.64 8.14 5.19
N LEU A 74 -6.48 8.80 5.24
CA LEU A 74 -5.19 8.14 5.12
C LEU A 74 -4.97 7.11 6.24
N ILE A 75 -5.31 7.46 7.49
CA ILE A 75 -5.22 6.52 8.62
C ILE A 75 -6.09 5.28 8.38
N ARG A 76 -7.32 5.46 7.93
CA ARG A 76 -8.22 4.33 7.63
C ARG A 76 -7.66 3.46 6.50
N ASP A 77 -7.17 4.09 5.43
CA ASP A 77 -6.64 3.38 4.27
C ASP A 77 -5.37 2.60 4.64
N TYR A 78 -4.45 3.20 5.41
CA TYR A 78 -3.26 2.50 5.90
C TYR A 78 -3.58 1.38 6.87
N SER A 79 -4.56 1.56 7.75
CA SER A 79 -4.99 0.51 8.67
C SER A 79 -5.45 -0.71 7.86
N ALA A 80 -6.30 -0.51 6.85
CA ALA A 80 -6.78 -1.60 6.00
C ALA A 80 -5.70 -2.24 5.11
N GLN A 81 -4.62 -1.52 4.78
CA GLN A 81 -3.54 -2.03 3.92
C GLN A 81 -2.49 -2.82 4.71
N LEU A 82 -2.40 -2.61 6.02
CA LEU A 82 -1.36 -3.17 6.89
C LEU A 82 -1.88 -4.28 7.81
N THR A 83 -3.19 -4.55 7.82
CA THR A 83 -3.84 -5.60 8.61
C THR A 83 -4.65 -6.52 7.72
#